data_AF-A0A9P8VRH9-F1
#
_entry.id   AF-A0A9P8VRH9-F1
#
_cell.length_a   1.000
_cell.length_b   1.000
_cell.length_c   1.000
_cell.angle_alpha   90.00
_cell.angle_beta   90.00
_cell.angle_gamma   90.00
#
_symmetry.space_group_name_H-M   'P 1'
#
loop_
_entity.id
_entity.type
_entity.pdbx_description
1 polymer ?
#
loop_
_entity_poly.entity_id
_entity_poly.type
_entity_poly.pdbx_seq_one_letter_code
_entity_poly.pdbx_strand_id
1 'polypeptide(L)'
;MYAQHTPLYYSRQALKEGGPSGIVTLKYLIEAVSSLFCQPVDARLFEYQPQVGGTFAARSYEDAEQYVEYLHDYCTRLNLWPCISLNTRVLSVTRGAGGGHIVSYQANDSQTRYEWKCDAIAVCSGLHVAPNTPDIRGIQSVPQILHSSELKSRNQFGVDKTVMVVGSEGTGSDTVYLAVTSTTKRVLLCHNDGVHFAPKRNPRPTLFPALGRKLNPEEPGVPIDVSRANLFDTTYVHPLSATRDTTSEISPDRHHPSKIFFNKSMKVCPYISLPHRPKLPGRSLWLYALRSASTGYEQDFPFFRSPQNQTSKQYPIADHTDVRGIWKHDEPTVGFIGFVRPSLGAIPPQAEMQAQLRILNILTPQRILRALRAVDEYHYRLTSSPDSRVRYSVDHESYAYQLALDMDSAPGLRSILTLSYPFLMKTIGHFAVSLLPMMISGLLSLVTFLWATILGYE
;
A
#
# COMPACT_ATOMS: atom_id res chain seq x y z
N MET A 1 -33.75 -26.56 -37.63
CA MET A 1 -34.22 -25.15 -37.60
C MET A 1 -35.25 -25.07 -36.49
N TYR A 2 -35.07 -24.46 -35.32
CA TYR A 2 -34.26 -23.34 -34.88
C TYR A 2 -33.61 -23.68 -33.52
N ALA A 3 -32.28 -23.65 -33.42
CA ALA A 3 -31.63 -23.46 -32.14
C ALA A 3 -31.61 -21.95 -31.90
N GLN A 4 -32.53 -21.45 -31.08
CA GLN A 4 -32.45 -20.09 -30.56
C GLN A 4 -31.24 -20.03 -29.64
N HIS A 5 -30.12 -19.52 -30.17
CA HIS A 5 -29.02 -19.03 -29.35
C HIS A 5 -29.52 -17.81 -28.59
N THR A 6 -30.04 -18.04 -27.38
CA THR A 6 -30.18 -16.99 -26.38
C THR A 6 -28.77 -16.44 -26.11
N PRO A 7 -28.48 -15.14 -26.33
CA PRO A 7 -27.20 -14.60 -25.94
C PRO A 7 -27.14 -14.67 -24.41
N LEU A 8 -26.30 -15.55 -23.88
CA LEU A 8 -25.87 -15.48 -22.49
C LEU A 8 -25.23 -14.10 -22.32
N TYR A 9 -25.86 -13.22 -21.56
CA TYR A 9 -25.34 -11.88 -21.29
C TYR A 9 -24.13 -12.03 -20.34
N TYR A 10 -22.93 -12.16 -20.90
CA TYR A 10 -21.68 -12.18 -20.15
C TYR A 10 -21.32 -10.75 -19.71
N SER A 11 -20.98 -10.56 -18.44
CA SER A 11 -20.37 -9.32 -17.97
C SER A 11 -18.90 -9.31 -18.37
N ARG A 12 -18.50 -8.40 -19.26
CA ARG A 12 -17.11 -8.28 -19.73
C ARG A 12 -16.36 -7.23 -18.95
N GLN A 13 -15.20 -7.58 -18.40
CA GLN A 13 -14.41 -6.72 -17.54
C GLN A 13 -12.98 -6.59 -18.06
N ALA A 14 -12.52 -5.36 -18.29
CA ALA A 14 -11.13 -5.10 -18.68
C ALA A 14 -10.32 -4.59 -17.47
N LEU A 15 -9.14 -5.18 -17.25
CA LEU A 15 -8.21 -4.74 -16.22
C LEU A 15 -6.94 -4.21 -16.86
N LYS A 16 -6.49 -3.04 -16.41
CA LYS A 16 -5.24 -2.44 -16.88
C LYS A 16 -4.13 -2.61 -15.84
N GLU A 17 -3.09 -3.32 -16.24
CA GLU A 17 -1.85 -3.68 -15.52
C GLU A 17 -1.95 -4.85 -14.53
N GLY A 18 -0.92 -5.70 -14.55
CA GLY A 18 -0.74 -6.96 -13.81
C GLY A 18 0.09 -6.80 -12.55
N GLY A 19 0.00 -5.64 -11.89
CA GLY A 19 0.46 -5.46 -10.52
C GLY A 19 -0.50 -6.12 -9.50
N PRO A 20 -0.18 -6.06 -8.19
CA PRO A 20 -1.00 -6.70 -7.15
C PRO A 20 -2.49 -6.34 -7.24
N SER A 21 -2.82 -5.06 -7.47
CA SER A 21 -4.21 -4.58 -7.62
C SER A 21 -4.95 -5.24 -8.78
N GLY A 22 -4.28 -5.45 -9.93
CA GLY A 22 -4.86 -6.11 -11.09
C GLY A 22 -5.10 -7.59 -10.84
N ILE A 23 -4.11 -8.27 -10.23
CA ILE A 23 -4.17 -9.70 -9.91
C ILE A 23 -5.31 -10.01 -8.93
N VAL A 24 -5.43 -9.26 -7.84
CA VAL A 24 -6.52 -9.49 -6.86
C VAL A 24 -7.89 -9.17 -7.44
N THR A 25 -7.99 -8.14 -8.30
CA THR A 25 -9.25 -7.83 -8.98
C THR A 25 -9.64 -8.97 -9.93
N LEU A 26 -8.68 -9.51 -10.69
CA LEU A 26 -8.93 -10.63 -11.60
C LEU A 26 -9.39 -11.89 -10.85
N LYS A 27 -8.73 -12.23 -9.73
CA LYS A 27 -9.15 -13.33 -8.85
C LYS A 27 -10.63 -13.24 -8.51
N TYR A 28 -11.07 -12.11 -7.94
CA TYR A 28 -12.45 -11.96 -7.49
C TYR A 28 -13.46 -11.94 -8.65
N LEU A 29 -13.07 -11.49 -9.84
CA LEU A 29 -13.92 -11.56 -11.03
C LEU A 29 -14.10 -13.01 -11.52
N ILE A 30 -13.03 -13.81 -11.52
CA ILE A 30 -13.10 -15.24 -11.89
C ILE A 30 -13.89 -16.05 -10.87
N GLU A 31 -13.71 -15.76 -9.57
CA GLU A 31 -14.43 -16.40 -8.47
C GLU A 31 -15.86 -15.84 -8.28
N ALA A 32 -16.25 -14.77 -8.97
CA ALA A 32 -17.53 -14.08 -8.75
C ALA A 32 -18.73 -15.02 -8.99
N VAL A 33 -18.67 -15.87 -10.01
CA VAL A 33 -19.78 -16.76 -10.34
C VAL A 33 -20.05 -17.76 -9.21
N SER A 34 -19.01 -18.34 -8.63
CA SER A 34 -19.13 -19.33 -7.55
C SER A 34 -19.41 -18.70 -6.19
N SER A 35 -18.88 -17.50 -5.93
CA SER A 35 -19.02 -16.82 -4.63
C SER A 35 -20.27 -15.92 -4.54
N LEU A 36 -20.62 -15.25 -5.64
CA LEU A 36 -21.73 -14.29 -5.70
C LEU A 36 -22.98 -14.86 -6.38
N PHE A 37 -22.90 -16.07 -6.96
CA PHE A 37 -24.00 -16.68 -7.72
C PHE A 37 -24.57 -15.72 -8.79
N CYS A 38 -23.67 -14.97 -9.45
CA CYS A 38 -24.01 -13.99 -10.49
C CYS A 38 -23.88 -14.58 -11.89
N GLN A 39 -24.17 -13.77 -12.92
CA GLN A 39 -23.95 -14.17 -14.31
C GLN A 39 -22.45 -14.40 -14.59
N PRO A 40 -22.11 -15.28 -15.55
CA PRO A 40 -20.74 -15.49 -15.98
C PRO A 40 -20.01 -14.18 -16.34
N VAL A 41 -18.79 -14.05 -15.83
CA VAL A 41 -17.92 -12.90 -16.07
C VAL A 41 -16.80 -13.32 -17.02
N ASP A 42 -16.61 -12.55 -18.08
CA ASP A 42 -15.46 -12.66 -18.99
C ASP A 42 -14.47 -11.53 -18.65
N ALA A 43 -13.42 -11.86 -17.91
CA ALA A 43 -12.43 -10.92 -17.43
C ALA A 43 -11.12 -11.04 -18.22
N ARG A 44 -10.56 -9.91 -18.64
CA ARG A 44 -9.26 -9.85 -19.32
C ARG A 44 -8.35 -8.79 -18.70
N LEU A 45 -7.17 -9.23 -18.28
CA LEU A 45 -6.11 -8.38 -17.76
C LEU A 45 -5.07 -8.11 -18.85
N PHE A 46 -4.76 -6.83 -19.07
CA PHE A 46 -3.74 -6.38 -20.01
C PHE A 46 -2.52 -5.86 -19.25
N GLU A 47 -1.39 -6.57 -19.34
CA GLU A 47 -0.10 -6.20 -18.76
C GLU A 47 0.89 -5.91 -19.89
N TYR A 48 1.49 -4.72 -19.88
CA TYR A 48 2.41 -4.30 -20.93
C TYR A 48 3.80 -4.93 -20.78
N GLN A 49 4.15 -5.41 -19.60
CA GLN A 49 5.40 -6.10 -19.30
C GLN A 49 5.35 -7.59 -19.68
N PRO A 50 6.51 -8.24 -19.85
CA PRO A 50 6.58 -9.68 -20.11
C PRO A 50 6.29 -10.56 -18.89
N GLN A 51 6.05 -9.95 -17.71
CA GLN A 51 5.74 -10.66 -16.47
C GLN A 51 4.79 -9.83 -15.59
N VAL A 52 4.16 -10.49 -14.62
CA VAL A 52 3.34 -9.84 -13.58
C VAL A 52 4.23 -9.18 -12.52
N GLY A 53 3.64 -8.32 -11.68
CA GLY A 53 4.31 -7.68 -10.56
C GLY A 53 4.41 -6.16 -10.66
N GLY A 54 4.15 -5.58 -11.84
CA GLY A 54 4.08 -4.13 -12.06
C GLY A 54 5.30 -3.39 -11.54
N THR A 55 5.11 -2.48 -10.57
CA THR A 55 6.20 -1.68 -9.99
C THR A 55 7.28 -2.54 -9.31
N PHE A 56 6.92 -3.70 -8.74
CA PHE A 56 7.87 -4.59 -8.06
C PHE A 56 8.77 -5.35 -9.04
N ALA A 57 8.27 -5.65 -10.23
CA ALA A 57 9.06 -6.22 -11.32
C ALA A 57 9.95 -5.16 -12.00
N ALA A 58 9.49 -3.91 -12.08
CA ALA A 58 10.20 -2.84 -12.77
C ALA A 58 11.27 -2.11 -11.92
N ARG A 59 11.34 -2.37 -10.61
CA ARG A 59 12.22 -1.64 -9.68
C ARG A 59 12.97 -2.59 -8.75
N SER A 60 14.25 -2.29 -8.54
CA SER A 60 15.13 -3.01 -7.62
C SER A 60 14.87 -2.58 -6.17
N TYR A 61 13.89 -3.21 -5.52
CA TYR A 61 13.75 -3.17 -4.06
C TYR A 61 14.49 -4.37 -3.43
N GLU A 62 14.99 -4.22 -2.19
CA GLU A 62 15.34 -5.41 -1.40
C GLU A 62 14.09 -6.29 -1.28
N ASP A 63 14.24 -7.58 -1.58
CA ASP A 63 13.18 -8.60 -1.59
C ASP A 63 12.07 -8.42 -2.66
N ALA A 64 12.23 -7.51 -3.64
CA ALA A 64 11.24 -7.35 -4.72
C ALA A 64 11.09 -8.64 -5.55
N GLU A 65 12.19 -9.35 -5.80
CA GLU A 65 12.21 -10.60 -6.55
C GLU A 65 11.34 -11.68 -5.85
N GLN A 66 11.50 -11.83 -4.53
CA GLN A 66 10.69 -12.75 -3.74
C GLN A 66 9.19 -12.39 -3.78
N TYR A 67 8.86 -11.09 -3.79
CA TYR A 67 7.46 -10.67 -3.90
C TYR A 67 6.89 -10.89 -5.30
N VAL A 68 7.68 -10.70 -6.37
CA VAL A 68 7.28 -11.02 -7.75
C VAL A 68 7.06 -12.53 -7.91
N GLU A 69 7.94 -13.37 -7.35
CA GLU A 69 7.78 -14.82 -7.30
C GLU A 69 6.48 -15.20 -6.58
N TYR A 70 6.21 -14.61 -5.41
CA TYR A 70 4.93 -14.79 -4.71
C TYR A 70 3.72 -14.45 -5.59
N LEU A 71 3.75 -13.35 -6.34
CA LEU A 71 2.64 -12.97 -7.24
C LEU A 71 2.49 -13.93 -8.42
N HIS A 72 3.60 -14.44 -8.94
CA HIS A 72 3.60 -15.46 -9.98
C HIS A 72 2.97 -16.77 -9.48
N ASP A 73 3.37 -17.23 -8.28
CA ASP A 73 2.80 -18.41 -7.62
C ASP A 73 1.33 -18.20 -7.27
N TYR A 74 0.95 -16.99 -6.88
CA TYR A 74 -0.45 -16.62 -6.65
C TYR A 74 -1.30 -16.78 -7.91
N CYS A 75 -0.83 -16.25 -9.05
CA CYS A 75 -1.49 -16.41 -10.35
C CYS A 75 -1.58 -17.88 -10.77
N THR A 76 -0.52 -18.66 -10.53
CA THR A 76 -0.46 -20.08 -10.87
C THR A 76 -1.43 -20.91 -10.03
N ARG A 77 -1.39 -20.74 -8.70
CA ARG A 77 -2.24 -21.45 -7.74
C ARG A 77 -3.73 -21.20 -7.97
N LEU A 78 -4.09 -19.99 -8.39
CA LEU A 78 -5.48 -19.59 -8.63
C LEU A 78 -5.88 -19.69 -10.12
N ASN A 79 -5.01 -20.24 -10.98
CA ASN A 79 -5.23 -20.41 -12.41
C ASN A 79 -5.69 -19.12 -13.12
N LEU A 80 -5.02 -18.00 -12.85
CA LEU A 80 -5.36 -16.68 -13.41
C LEU A 80 -4.78 -16.45 -14.81
N TRP A 81 -3.73 -17.21 -15.18
CA TRP A 81 -3.00 -17.05 -16.44
C TRP A 81 -3.85 -17.03 -17.72
N PRO A 82 -4.91 -17.85 -17.86
CA PRO A 82 -5.76 -17.81 -19.06
C PRO A 82 -6.40 -16.45 -19.33
N CYS A 83 -6.59 -15.62 -18.30
CA CYS A 83 -7.19 -14.30 -18.39
C CYS A 83 -6.15 -13.16 -18.42
N ILE A 84 -4.84 -13.47 -18.36
CA ILE A 84 -3.75 -12.49 -18.35
C ILE A 84 -3.09 -12.43 -19.72
N SER A 85 -3.11 -11.26 -20.35
CA SER A 85 -2.38 -10.98 -21.58
C SER A 85 -1.13 -10.15 -21.26
N LEU A 86 0.02 -10.82 -21.18
CA LEU A 86 1.35 -10.20 -21.05
C LEU A 86 1.77 -9.53 -22.36
N ASN A 87 2.81 -8.68 -22.31
CA ASN A 87 3.29 -7.89 -23.46
C ASN A 87 2.18 -7.16 -24.22
N THR A 88 1.13 -6.76 -23.52
CA THR A 88 -0.08 -6.20 -24.12
C THR A 88 -0.36 -4.81 -23.56
N ARG A 89 -0.09 -3.79 -24.38
CA ARG A 89 -0.25 -2.38 -24.01
C ARG A 89 -1.64 -1.87 -24.37
N VAL A 90 -2.36 -1.34 -23.38
CA VAL A 90 -3.59 -0.57 -23.61
C VAL A 90 -3.23 0.82 -24.14
N LEU A 91 -3.70 1.15 -25.34
CA LEU A 91 -3.45 2.41 -26.03
C LEU A 91 -4.50 3.46 -25.69
N SER A 92 -5.77 3.09 -25.77
CA SER A 92 -6.89 4.00 -25.47
C SER A 92 -8.13 3.25 -25.02
N VAL A 93 -9.01 3.96 -24.34
CA VAL A 93 -10.33 3.50 -23.94
C VAL A 93 -11.36 4.52 -24.42
N THR A 94 -12.37 4.05 -25.15
CA THR A 94 -13.45 4.87 -25.67
C THR A 94 -14.82 4.30 -25.30
N ARG A 95 -15.86 5.13 -25.34
CA ARG A 95 -17.24 4.70 -25.04
C ARG A 95 -17.80 3.90 -26.22
N GLY A 96 -18.50 2.80 -25.94
CA GLY A 96 -19.22 2.06 -26.97
C GLY A 96 -20.52 2.78 -27.37
N ALA A 97 -20.90 2.73 -28.65
CA ALA A 97 -22.14 3.35 -29.15
C ALA A 97 -23.43 2.81 -28.51
N GLY A 98 -23.40 1.57 -28.00
CA GLY A 98 -24.52 0.91 -27.30
C GLY A 98 -24.35 0.83 -25.79
N GLY A 99 -23.48 1.66 -25.20
CA GLY A 99 -23.03 1.52 -23.81
C GLY A 99 -21.74 0.74 -23.67
N GLY A 100 -21.25 0.62 -22.42
CA GLY A 100 -19.96 0.00 -22.12
C GLY A 100 -18.77 0.76 -22.72
N HIS A 101 -17.70 0.01 -22.97
CA HIS A 101 -16.38 0.55 -23.30
C HIS A 101 -15.68 -0.29 -24.37
N ILE A 102 -14.80 0.36 -25.13
CA ILE A 102 -13.93 -0.26 -26.12
C ILE A 102 -12.48 0.02 -25.70
N VAL A 103 -11.74 -1.04 -25.43
CA VAL A 103 -10.31 -1.00 -25.09
C VAL A 103 -9.51 -1.28 -26.35
N SER A 104 -8.78 -0.29 -26.83
CA SER A 104 -7.82 -0.47 -27.91
C SER A 104 -6.46 -0.84 -27.34
N TYR A 105 -5.87 -1.92 -27.84
CA TYR A 105 -4.61 -2.46 -27.33
C TYR A 105 -3.70 -3.00 -28.43
N GLN A 106 -2.43 -3.18 -28.07
CA GLN A 106 -1.36 -3.70 -28.92
C GLN A 106 -0.70 -4.87 -28.19
N ALA A 107 -0.63 -6.05 -28.80
CA ALA A 107 -0.02 -7.24 -28.21
C ALA A 107 1.34 -7.56 -28.83
N ASN A 108 2.30 -8.02 -28.03
CA ASN A 108 3.64 -8.45 -28.43
C ASN A 108 4.38 -7.43 -29.32
N ASP A 109 4.23 -6.13 -29.02
CA ASP A 109 4.75 -5.02 -29.82
C ASP A 109 4.36 -5.04 -31.32
N SER A 110 3.34 -5.82 -31.70
CA SER A 110 2.84 -5.89 -33.08
C SER A 110 2.31 -4.54 -33.54
N GLN A 111 2.47 -4.12 -34.78
CA GLN A 111 1.86 -2.86 -35.22
C GLN A 111 0.32 -2.92 -35.31
N THR A 112 -0.25 -4.12 -35.22
CA THR A 112 -1.68 -4.35 -35.28
C THR A 112 -2.37 -3.85 -34.02
N ARG A 113 -3.38 -3.01 -34.21
CA ARG A 113 -4.27 -2.59 -33.13
C ARG A 113 -5.45 -3.54 -33.05
N TYR A 114 -5.75 -3.98 -31.84
CA TYR A 114 -6.91 -4.80 -31.52
C TYR A 114 -7.88 -4.01 -30.67
N GLU A 115 -9.14 -4.44 -30.67
CA GLU A 115 -10.19 -3.86 -29.83
C GLU A 115 -10.85 -4.95 -28.98
N TRP A 116 -11.16 -4.61 -27.73
CA TRP A 116 -11.93 -5.45 -26.83
C TRP A 116 -13.10 -4.65 -26.27
N LYS A 117 -14.32 -5.16 -26.44
CA LYS A 117 -15.53 -4.54 -25.90
C LYS A 117 -15.81 -5.08 -24.51
N CYS A 118 -16.08 -4.20 -23.55
CA CYS A 118 -16.36 -4.56 -22.17
C CYS A 118 -17.44 -3.67 -21.55
N ASP A 119 -18.06 -4.15 -20.48
CA ASP A 119 -19.14 -3.44 -19.79
C ASP A 119 -18.59 -2.54 -18.68
N ALA A 120 -17.45 -2.91 -18.09
CA ALA A 120 -16.74 -2.10 -17.10
C ALA A 120 -15.21 -2.30 -17.14
N ILE A 121 -14.50 -1.35 -16.52
CA ILE A 121 -13.04 -1.23 -16.54
C ILE A 121 -12.49 -1.03 -15.14
N ALA A 122 -11.53 -1.86 -14.74
CA ALA A 122 -10.68 -1.64 -13.59
C ALA A 122 -9.31 -1.11 -14.00
N VAL A 123 -9.03 0.12 -13.57
CA VAL A 123 -7.69 0.72 -13.69
C VAL A 123 -6.89 0.29 -12.47
N CYS A 124 -5.82 -0.46 -12.72
CA CYS A 124 -4.95 -1.03 -11.67
C CYS A 124 -3.49 -0.61 -11.85
N SER A 125 -3.24 0.50 -12.56
CA SER A 125 -1.90 0.97 -12.93
C SER A 125 -1.07 1.53 -11.77
N GLY A 126 -1.69 1.71 -10.61
CA GLY A 126 -1.04 2.20 -9.41
C GLY A 126 -0.65 3.69 -9.45
N LEU A 127 0.03 4.11 -8.38
CA LEU A 127 0.27 5.52 -8.02
C LEU A 127 1.63 6.08 -8.49
N HIS A 128 2.46 5.26 -9.14
CA HIS A 128 3.89 5.55 -9.35
C HIS A 128 4.31 5.45 -10.82
N VAL A 129 3.47 6.01 -11.70
CA VAL A 129 3.64 5.89 -13.15
C VAL A 129 4.36 7.11 -13.73
N ALA A 130 3.79 8.32 -13.58
CA ALA A 130 4.35 9.53 -14.15
C ALA A 130 5.30 10.23 -13.16
N PRO A 131 6.58 10.49 -13.51
CA PRO A 131 7.49 11.29 -12.69
C PRO A 131 6.92 12.68 -12.39
N ASN A 132 6.85 13.06 -11.12
CA ASN A 132 6.57 14.45 -10.75
C ASN A 132 7.86 15.25 -10.83
N THR A 133 7.99 16.14 -11.81
CA THR A 133 9.19 16.97 -12.01
C THR A 133 8.85 18.45 -11.83
N PRO A 134 8.90 18.99 -10.59
CA PRO A 134 8.52 20.37 -10.34
C PRO A 134 9.50 21.32 -11.04
N ASP A 135 8.97 22.44 -11.54
CA ASP A 135 9.80 23.52 -12.06
C ASP A 135 10.58 24.18 -10.91
N ILE A 136 11.91 24.06 -10.97
CA ILE A 136 12.82 24.66 -10.00
C ILE A 136 13.60 25.74 -10.72
N ARG A 137 13.36 27.00 -10.34
CA ARG A 137 14.06 28.14 -10.92
C ARG A 137 15.58 27.96 -10.84
N GLY A 138 16.25 28.07 -11.99
CA GLY A 138 17.70 27.95 -12.11
C GLY A 138 18.22 26.50 -12.22
N ILE A 139 17.32 25.51 -12.29
CA ILE A 139 17.72 24.10 -12.44
C ILE A 139 18.49 23.85 -13.75
N GLN A 140 18.25 24.64 -14.80
CA GLN A 140 18.93 24.56 -16.09
C GLN A 140 20.46 24.78 -16.01
N SER A 141 20.96 25.37 -14.93
CA SER A 141 22.40 25.54 -14.71
C SER A 141 23.06 24.29 -14.11
N VAL A 142 22.28 23.25 -13.80
CA VAL A 142 22.77 21.99 -13.24
C VAL A 142 23.19 21.05 -14.37
N PRO A 143 24.44 20.55 -14.39
CA PRO A 143 24.96 19.77 -15.52
C PRO A 143 24.21 18.46 -15.79
N GLN A 144 23.66 17.84 -14.75
CA GLN A 144 22.92 16.58 -14.88
C GLN A 144 21.84 16.49 -13.80
N ILE A 145 20.62 16.20 -14.26
CA ILE A 145 19.41 16.09 -13.46
C ILE A 145 18.78 14.74 -13.78
N LEU A 146 18.40 14.00 -12.75
CA LEU A 146 17.71 12.72 -12.90
C LEU A 146 16.51 12.69 -11.96
N HIS A 147 15.34 12.28 -12.46
CA HIS A 147 14.27 11.86 -11.57
C HIS A 147 14.62 10.48 -10.98
N SER A 148 14.11 10.18 -9.79
CA SER A 148 14.33 8.88 -9.12
C SER A 148 13.95 7.67 -9.97
N SER A 149 13.02 7.82 -10.91
CA SER A 149 12.63 6.76 -11.87
C SER A 149 13.73 6.40 -12.88
N GLU A 150 14.65 7.33 -13.15
CA GLU A 150 15.77 7.19 -14.10
C GLU A 150 17.04 6.66 -13.42
N LEU A 151 17.07 6.64 -12.09
CA LEU A 151 18.17 6.08 -11.31
C LEU A 151 18.02 4.56 -11.22
N LYS A 152 18.89 3.83 -11.92
CA LYS A 152 18.89 2.35 -12.01
C LYS A 152 20.09 1.71 -11.35
N SER A 153 21.20 2.43 -11.21
CA SER A 153 22.43 1.90 -10.63
C SER A 153 23.23 2.96 -9.88
N ARG A 154 24.06 2.49 -8.93
CA ARG A 154 24.99 3.33 -8.15
C ARG A 154 26.01 4.05 -9.03
N ASN A 155 26.38 3.48 -10.17
CA ASN A 155 27.36 4.08 -11.08
C ASN A 155 26.91 5.44 -11.63
N GLN A 156 25.59 5.67 -11.71
CA GLN A 156 25.02 6.95 -12.15
C GLN A 156 25.30 8.11 -11.19
N PHE A 157 25.74 7.86 -9.95
CA PHE A 157 26.18 8.92 -9.04
C PHE A 157 27.55 9.49 -9.38
N GLY A 158 28.37 8.73 -10.12
CA GLY A 158 29.74 9.09 -10.46
C GLY A 158 30.71 9.05 -9.28
N VAL A 159 32.00 9.28 -9.59
CA VAL A 159 33.11 9.32 -8.62
C VAL A 159 33.46 10.77 -8.28
N ASP A 160 33.69 11.05 -7.00
CA ASP A 160 34.05 12.37 -6.46
C ASP A 160 33.07 13.50 -6.84
N LYS A 161 31.79 13.14 -7.05
CA LYS A 161 30.71 14.10 -7.35
C LYS A 161 29.98 14.52 -6.07
N THR A 162 29.49 15.77 -6.03
CA THR A 162 28.46 16.12 -5.04
C THR A 162 27.10 15.73 -5.58
N VAL A 163 26.33 14.98 -4.81
CA VAL A 163 24.95 14.59 -5.15
C VAL A 163 23.98 15.34 -4.25
N MET A 164 22.96 15.96 -4.82
CA MET A 164 21.88 16.65 -4.13
C MET A 164 20.57 15.92 -4.42
N VAL A 165 19.95 15.36 -3.38
CA VAL A 165 18.66 14.67 -3.47
C VAL A 165 17.57 15.62 -2.99
N VAL A 166 16.59 15.89 -3.86
CA VAL A 166 15.44 16.75 -3.56
C VAL A 166 14.24 15.87 -3.24
N GLY A 167 13.77 15.91 -1.99
CA GLY A 167 12.71 15.06 -1.48
C GLY A 167 13.23 13.98 -0.53
N SER A 168 12.57 13.82 0.61
CA SER A 168 12.98 12.95 1.72
C SER A 168 11.98 11.83 2.04
N GLU A 169 10.99 11.58 1.16
CA GLU A 169 10.13 10.39 1.25
C GLU A 169 10.96 9.10 0.97
N GLY A 170 10.33 7.92 1.06
CA GLY A 170 11.03 6.61 1.00
C GLY A 170 12.10 6.52 -0.10
N THR A 171 11.73 6.76 -1.36
CA THR A 171 12.67 6.74 -2.50
C THR A 171 13.82 7.75 -2.36
N GLY A 172 13.55 8.94 -1.81
CA GLY A 172 14.57 9.95 -1.57
C GLY A 172 15.60 9.49 -0.56
N SER A 173 15.16 8.89 0.54
CA SER A 173 16.07 8.36 1.56
C SER A 173 16.86 7.15 1.11
N ASP A 174 16.26 6.24 0.35
CA ASP A 174 16.99 5.15 -0.29
C ASP A 174 18.05 5.69 -1.26
N THR A 175 17.68 6.69 -2.07
CA THR A 175 18.63 7.34 -3.00
C THR A 175 19.79 8.00 -2.25
N VAL A 176 19.53 8.72 -1.15
CA VAL A 176 20.59 9.31 -0.31
C VAL A 176 21.49 8.23 0.27
N TYR A 177 20.91 7.15 0.81
CA TYR A 177 21.69 6.04 1.34
C TYR A 177 22.58 5.39 0.27
N LEU A 178 22.04 5.14 -0.92
CA LEU A 178 22.80 4.60 -2.04
C LEU A 178 23.92 5.56 -2.47
N ALA A 179 23.65 6.87 -2.53
CA ALA A 179 24.63 7.88 -2.92
C ALA A 179 25.76 8.04 -1.89
N VAL A 180 25.43 8.09 -0.59
CA VAL A 180 26.42 8.35 0.48
C VAL A 180 27.33 7.15 0.73
N THR A 181 26.84 5.95 0.41
CA THR A 181 27.63 4.71 0.46
C THR A 181 28.33 4.39 -0.86
N SER A 182 28.26 5.28 -1.85
CA SER A 182 29.00 5.20 -3.11
C SER A 182 30.23 6.13 -3.07
N THR A 183 31.05 6.12 -4.12
CA THR A 183 32.30 6.90 -4.22
C THR A 183 32.06 8.41 -4.48
N THR A 184 30.98 8.96 -3.92
CA THR A 184 30.62 10.37 -4.03
C THR A 184 31.45 11.21 -3.06
N LYS A 185 31.67 12.49 -3.41
CA LYS A 185 32.41 13.44 -2.57
C LYS A 185 31.58 13.92 -1.38
N ARG A 186 30.29 14.16 -1.64
CA ARG A 186 29.36 14.76 -0.69
C ARG A 186 27.93 14.48 -1.13
N VAL A 187 27.03 14.24 -0.18
CA VAL A 187 25.60 14.09 -0.46
C VAL A 187 24.81 15.13 0.35
N LEU A 188 23.86 15.81 -0.31
CA LEU A 188 22.97 16.80 0.27
C LEU A 188 21.53 16.28 0.16
N LEU A 189 20.82 16.19 1.28
CA LEU A 189 19.38 15.90 1.30
C LEU A 189 18.61 17.20 1.52
N CYS A 190 17.70 17.52 0.59
CA CYS A 190 16.87 18.72 0.65
C CYS A 190 15.40 18.36 0.85
N HIS A 191 14.75 18.99 1.82
CA HIS A 191 13.34 18.78 2.15
C HIS A 191 12.67 20.13 2.48
N ASN A 192 11.35 20.21 2.29
CA ASN A 192 10.59 21.43 2.61
C ASN A 192 10.22 21.50 4.10
N ASP A 193 9.68 20.40 4.64
CA ASP A 193 8.94 20.45 5.92
C ASP A 193 9.52 19.56 7.02
N GLY A 194 10.51 18.70 6.71
CA GLY A 194 11.06 17.68 7.62
C GLY A 194 10.52 16.29 7.30
N VAL A 195 11.09 15.24 7.88
CA VAL A 195 10.63 13.84 7.73
C VAL A 195 10.83 13.05 9.01
N HIS A 196 9.89 12.15 9.30
CA HIS A 196 10.01 11.17 10.39
C HIS A 196 10.55 9.85 9.85
N PHE A 197 11.70 9.44 10.37
CA PHE A 197 12.28 8.12 10.12
C PHE A 197 11.81 7.14 11.20
N ALA A 198 11.33 5.96 10.79
CA ALA A 198 10.96 4.89 11.71
C ALA A 198 11.57 3.57 11.29
N PRO A 199 11.98 2.72 12.26
CA PRO A 199 12.52 1.42 11.95
C PRO A 199 11.45 0.50 11.36
N LYS A 200 11.85 -0.38 10.44
CA LYS A 200 10.98 -1.44 9.92
C LYS A 200 10.53 -2.42 11.02
N ARG A 201 11.33 -2.56 12.08
CA ARG A 201 11.10 -3.47 13.20
C ARG A 201 11.39 -2.77 14.53
N ASN A 202 10.50 -2.93 15.48
CA ASN A 202 10.71 -2.53 16.86
C ASN A 202 11.52 -3.62 17.59
N PRO A 203 12.40 -3.25 18.53
CA PRO A 203 12.98 -4.21 19.46
C PRO A 203 11.87 -5.00 20.15
N ARG A 204 12.08 -6.29 20.42
CA ARG A 204 11.09 -7.05 21.20
C ARG A 204 10.96 -6.45 22.60
N PRO A 205 9.73 -6.29 23.12
CA PRO A 205 9.55 -5.89 24.51
C PRO A 205 10.15 -6.97 25.42
N THR A 206 11.02 -6.56 26.33
CA THR A 206 11.56 -7.46 27.36
C THR A 206 10.48 -7.70 28.40
N LEU A 207 9.87 -8.89 28.39
CA LEU A 207 8.91 -9.28 29.42
C LEU A 207 9.64 -9.54 30.74
N PHE A 208 9.21 -8.85 31.80
CA PHE A 208 9.77 -8.93 33.17
C PHE A 208 11.26 -8.58 33.27
N PRO A 209 11.68 -7.35 32.93
CA PRO A 209 13.08 -6.94 32.98
C PRO A 209 13.67 -7.00 34.41
N ALA A 210 12.82 -6.84 35.43
CA ALA A 210 13.21 -6.98 36.84
C ALA A 210 13.70 -8.39 37.23
N LEU A 211 13.41 -9.43 36.43
CA LEU A 211 13.91 -10.80 36.62
C LEU A 211 15.26 -11.05 35.91
N GLY A 212 15.98 -9.99 35.52
CA GLY A 212 17.29 -10.08 34.87
C GLY A 212 17.26 -10.51 33.40
N ARG A 213 16.06 -10.61 32.79
CA ARG A 213 15.92 -10.85 31.36
C ARG A 213 16.44 -9.64 30.58
N LYS A 214 17.30 -9.91 29.60
CA LYS A 214 17.90 -8.89 28.73
C LYS A 214 17.35 -8.99 27.32
N LEU A 215 17.42 -7.89 26.60
CA LEU A 215 17.15 -7.87 25.16
C LEU A 215 18.16 -8.79 24.44
N ASN A 216 17.67 -9.73 23.63
CA ASN A 216 18.54 -10.51 22.76
C ASN A 216 18.81 -9.72 21.47
N PRO A 217 20.06 -9.30 21.20
CA PRO A 217 20.38 -8.51 20.00
C PRO A 217 20.21 -9.30 18.69
N GLU A 218 20.29 -10.64 18.73
CA GLU A 218 20.20 -11.50 17.55
C GLU A 218 18.76 -11.85 17.17
N GLU A 219 17.78 -11.54 18.02
CA GLU A 219 16.39 -11.83 17.69
C GLU A 219 15.84 -10.82 16.69
N PRO A 220 15.20 -11.29 15.60
CA PRO A 220 14.52 -10.41 14.68
C PRO A 220 13.37 -9.70 15.41
N GLY A 221 13.52 -8.40 15.63
CA GLY A 221 12.50 -7.54 16.26
C GLY A 221 11.12 -7.63 15.58
N VAL A 222 10.08 -7.11 16.22
CA VAL A 222 8.69 -7.18 15.73
C VAL A 222 8.48 -6.17 14.59
N PRO A 223 7.97 -6.57 13.41
CA PRO A 223 7.61 -5.63 12.35
C PRO A 223 6.70 -4.51 12.86
N ILE A 224 7.03 -3.27 12.49
CA ILE A 224 6.34 -2.09 13.04
C ILE A 224 4.87 -2.04 12.59
N ASP A 225 4.60 -2.45 11.36
CA ASP A 225 3.25 -2.57 10.81
C ASP A 225 2.42 -3.59 11.59
N VAL A 226 2.98 -4.74 11.97
CA VAL A 226 2.28 -5.74 12.80
C VAL A 226 2.04 -5.25 14.23
N SER A 227 2.99 -4.52 14.81
CA SER A 227 2.86 -4.05 16.21
C SER A 227 1.94 -2.84 16.37
N ARG A 228 1.85 -1.96 15.36
CA ARG A 228 1.04 -0.73 15.40
C ARG A 228 -0.32 -0.86 14.72
N ALA A 229 -0.46 -1.73 13.71
CA ALA A 229 -1.76 -2.04 13.15
C ALA A 229 -2.41 -3.14 14.00
N ASN A 230 -2.86 -2.77 15.20
CA ASN A 230 -3.57 -3.70 16.09
C ASN A 230 -4.98 -3.17 16.39
N LEU A 231 -5.92 -4.12 16.56
CA LEU A 231 -7.33 -3.84 16.81
C LEU A 231 -7.54 -2.87 17.98
N PHE A 232 -6.67 -2.88 18.99
CA PHE A 232 -6.82 -2.10 20.21
C PHE A 232 -6.30 -0.66 20.11
N ASP A 233 -5.37 -0.38 19.20
CA ASP A 233 -4.81 0.96 18.98
C ASP A 233 -5.84 1.88 18.27
N THR A 234 -6.69 1.30 17.43
CA THR A 234 -7.71 2.03 16.65
C THR A 234 -9.14 1.93 17.21
N THR A 235 -9.43 0.97 18.11
CA THR A 235 -10.80 0.79 18.67
C THR A 235 -11.24 1.86 19.67
N TYR A 236 -10.34 2.73 20.13
CA TYR A 236 -10.66 3.81 21.05
C TYR A 236 -10.16 5.18 20.56
N VAL A 237 -10.76 5.67 19.48
CA VAL A 237 -10.83 7.11 19.23
C VAL A 237 -12.21 7.60 19.68
N HIS A 238 -12.34 7.95 20.96
CA HIS A 238 -13.58 8.47 21.53
C HIS A 238 -13.97 9.79 20.81
N PRO A 239 -15.25 10.08 20.50
CA PRO A 239 -15.64 11.29 19.73
C PRO A 239 -15.19 12.62 20.34
N LEU A 240 -15.11 12.69 21.68
CA LEU A 240 -14.55 13.83 22.41
C LEU A 240 -13.00 13.89 22.38
N SER A 241 -12.32 12.79 22.04
CA SER A 241 -10.87 12.69 21.80
C SER A 241 -10.53 12.87 20.32
N ALA A 242 -11.46 12.56 19.40
CA ALA A 242 -11.39 12.94 17.99
C ALA A 242 -11.48 14.47 17.79
N THR A 243 -11.92 15.19 18.81
CA THR A 243 -11.99 16.66 18.87
C THR A 243 -10.97 17.28 19.84
N ARG A 244 -10.17 16.45 20.53
CA ARG A 244 -9.12 16.88 21.46
C ARG A 244 -7.90 15.98 21.31
N ASP A 245 -6.89 16.51 20.60
CA ASP A 245 -5.47 16.14 20.42
C ASP A 245 -4.77 15.29 21.51
N THR A 246 -5.35 14.17 21.97
CA THR A 246 -4.89 13.50 23.21
C THR A 246 -4.73 11.98 23.14
N THR A 247 -5.02 11.34 22.01
CA THR A 247 -4.64 9.94 21.78
C THR A 247 -3.79 9.89 20.51
N SER A 248 -2.49 9.62 20.70
CA SER A 248 -1.45 9.41 19.68
C SER A 248 -1.11 10.56 18.72
N GLU A 249 -1.64 11.77 18.93
CA GLU A 249 -1.08 12.95 18.29
C GLU A 249 0.23 13.40 18.97
N ILE A 250 1.22 13.61 18.11
CA ILE A 250 2.46 14.31 18.44
C ILE A 250 2.06 15.71 18.94
N SER A 251 2.42 16.05 20.20
CA SER A 251 2.09 17.32 20.90
C SER A 251 2.00 18.57 19.99
N PRO A 252 1.11 19.55 20.26
CA PRO A 252 1.00 20.83 19.54
C PRO A 252 2.33 21.56 19.32
N ASP A 253 3.27 21.48 20.26
CA ASP A 253 4.62 22.07 20.12
C ASP A 253 5.51 21.31 19.11
N ARG A 254 5.09 20.10 18.75
CA ARG A 254 5.63 19.23 17.70
C ARG A 254 4.70 19.12 16.49
N HIS A 255 3.59 19.88 16.42
CA HIS A 255 2.88 20.22 15.18
C HIS A 255 3.71 21.21 14.34
N HIS A 256 4.97 20.85 14.08
CA HIS A 256 5.60 21.34 12.87
C HIS A 256 5.01 20.46 11.75
N PRO A 257 4.33 21.03 10.74
CA PRO A 257 3.46 20.33 9.79
C PRO A 257 4.18 19.44 8.76
N SER A 258 5.18 18.66 9.19
CA SER A 258 5.73 17.54 8.44
C SER A 258 4.77 16.36 8.51
N LYS A 259 3.81 16.36 7.59
CA LYS A 259 3.27 15.20 6.86
C LYS A 259 3.95 13.89 7.30
N ILE A 260 3.29 13.11 8.16
CA ILE A 260 3.84 11.86 8.71
C ILE A 260 3.86 10.81 7.60
N PHE A 261 4.97 10.74 6.86
CA PHE A 261 5.30 9.60 6.04
C PHE A 261 6.35 8.78 6.77
N PHE A 262 5.98 7.57 7.20
CA PHE A 262 6.94 6.64 7.76
C PHE A 262 7.95 6.24 6.68
N ASN A 263 9.16 6.79 6.80
CA ASN A 263 10.25 6.38 5.95
C ASN A 263 10.79 5.04 6.45
N LYS A 264 10.51 3.95 5.72
CA LYS A 264 10.93 2.58 6.06
C LYS A 264 12.44 2.35 5.90
N SER A 265 13.22 3.35 5.50
CA SER A 265 14.66 3.24 5.30
C SER A 265 15.44 4.02 6.36
N MET A 266 15.71 3.37 7.49
CA MET A 266 16.58 3.91 8.54
C MET A 266 18.06 3.94 8.16
N LYS A 267 18.45 3.30 7.05
CA LYS A 267 19.85 3.11 6.67
C LYS A 267 20.59 4.44 6.45
N VAL A 268 19.85 5.50 6.09
CA VAL A 268 20.40 6.84 5.92
C VAL A 268 20.67 7.57 7.24
N CYS A 269 19.98 7.21 8.33
CA CYS A 269 19.98 7.98 9.58
C CYS A 269 21.38 8.24 10.17
N PRO A 270 22.32 7.27 10.20
CA PRO A 270 23.67 7.50 10.70
C PRO A 270 24.47 8.55 9.92
N TYR A 271 24.08 8.83 8.67
CA TYR A 271 24.76 9.77 7.78
C TYR A 271 24.15 11.18 7.82
N ILE A 272 23.02 11.36 8.50
CA ILE A 272 22.34 12.66 8.62
C ILE A 272 23.06 13.49 9.68
N SER A 273 23.83 14.48 9.22
CA SER A 273 24.58 15.39 10.08
C SER A 273 23.74 16.64 10.42
N LEU A 274 23.11 16.66 11.60
CA LEU A 274 22.28 17.76 12.16
C LEU A 274 21.11 18.24 11.26
N PRO A 275 19.98 18.74 11.81
CA PRO A 275 18.93 19.35 10.99
C PRO A 275 19.41 20.71 10.47
N HIS A 276 20.00 20.74 9.28
CA HIS A 276 20.38 22.00 8.62
C HIS A 276 19.23 22.48 7.73
N ARG A 277 18.48 23.50 8.18
CA ARG A 277 17.52 24.24 7.33
C ARG A 277 18.27 25.42 6.71
N PRO A 278 18.74 25.36 5.45
CA PRO A 278 19.40 26.50 4.84
C PRO A 278 18.39 27.65 4.72
N LYS A 279 18.74 28.82 5.26
CA LYS A 279 17.89 30.02 5.15
C LYS A 279 17.82 30.60 3.73
N LEU A 280 18.60 30.08 2.76
CA LEU A 280 18.52 30.22 1.29
C LEU A 280 19.76 29.47 0.69
N PRO A 281 19.70 28.86 -0.51
CA PRO A 281 20.86 28.20 -1.09
C PRO A 281 21.86 29.24 -1.64
N GLY A 282 23.00 29.41 -0.97
CA GLY A 282 24.08 30.30 -1.42
C GLY A 282 24.71 29.87 -2.76
N ARG A 283 25.37 30.83 -3.45
CA ARG A 283 25.93 30.66 -4.82
C ARG A 283 26.92 29.49 -4.95
N SER A 284 27.66 29.14 -3.90
CA SER A 284 28.66 28.06 -3.91
C SER A 284 28.06 26.65 -3.97
N LEU A 285 26.79 26.47 -3.57
CA LEU A 285 26.12 25.16 -3.60
C LEU A 285 25.73 24.74 -5.03
N TRP A 286 25.61 25.71 -5.94
CA TRP A 286 25.15 25.51 -7.31
C TRP A 286 26.23 24.95 -8.25
N LEU A 287 27.50 25.15 -7.93
CA LEU A 287 28.62 24.82 -8.81
C LEU A 287 29.01 23.33 -8.82
N TYR A 288 28.43 22.49 -7.94
CA TYR A 288 28.96 21.14 -7.69
C TYR A 288 27.93 19.99 -7.74
N ALA A 289 26.63 20.24 -7.87
CA ALA A 289 25.61 19.24 -7.58
C ALA A 289 25.10 18.47 -8.83
N LEU A 290 25.07 17.14 -8.75
CA LEU A 290 24.12 16.28 -9.47
C LEU A 290 22.78 16.37 -8.73
N ARG A 291 21.68 16.78 -9.38
CA ARG A 291 20.36 16.80 -8.70
C ARG A 291 19.57 15.53 -9.01
N SER A 292 19.33 14.71 -7.99
CA SER A 292 18.34 13.65 -8.05
C SER A 292 17.01 14.14 -7.47
N ALA A 293 15.97 14.21 -8.29
CA ALA A 293 14.63 14.60 -7.84
C ALA A 293 13.84 13.35 -7.40
N SER A 294 13.59 13.25 -6.10
CA SER A 294 12.69 12.30 -5.45
C SER A 294 11.40 13.01 -5.03
N THR A 295 10.82 13.74 -5.98
CA THR A 295 9.64 14.61 -5.83
C THR A 295 8.32 13.86 -5.95
N GLY A 296 8.40 12.53 -6.01
CA GLY A 296 7.26 11.63 -6.06
C GLY A 296 6.76 11.40 -7.48
N TYR A 297 5.49 11.03 -7.59
CA TYR A 297 4.85 10.68 -8.85
C TYR A 297 3.48 11.34 -8.93
N GLU A 298 3.01 11.51 -10.15
CA GLU A 298 1.65 11.92 -10.49
C GLU A 298 0.87 10.73 -11.04
N GLN A 299 -0.46 10.82 -10.92
CA GLN A 299 -1.37 9.87 -11.52
C GLN A 299 -1.73 10.39 -12.91
N ASP A 300 -1.41 9.62 -13.96
CA ASP A 300 -1.75 9.99 -15.33
C ASP A 300 -2.50 8.86 -16.04
N PHE A 301 -3.51 9.23 -16.82
CA PHE A 301 -4.41 8.31 -17.51
C PHE A 301 -4.52 8.66 -19.00
N PRO A 302 -3.40 8.62 -19.77
CA PRO A 302 -3.37 9.08 -21.16
C PRO A 302 -4.33 8.30 -22.07
N PHE A 303 -4.61 7.05 -21.72
CA PHE A 303 -5.54 6.17 -22.42
C PHE A 303 -7.00 6.65 -22.37
N PHE A 304 -7.37 7.52 -21.44
CA PHE A 304 -8.70 8.17 -21.42
C PHE A 304 -8.78 9.45 -22.27
N ARG A 305 -7.65 9.99 -22.74
CA ARG A 305 -7.58 11.25 -23.52
C ARG A 305 -7.74 11.09 -25.03
N SER A 306 -8.38 10.01 -25.49
CA SER A 306 -8.62 9.80 -26.93
C SER A 306 -9.40 10.97 -27.54
N PRO A 307 -9.06 11.46 -28.76
CA PRO A 307 -9.85 12.49 -29.46
C PRO A 307 -11.33 12.08 -29.62
N GLN A 308 -11.60 10.78 -29.77
CA GLN A 308 -12.96 10.23 -29.84
C GLN A 308 -13.77 10.43 -28.55
N ASN A 309 -13.09 10.66 -27.42
CA ASN A 309 -13.75 10.98 -26.16
C ASN A 309 -14.13 12.47 -26.04
N GLN A 310 -13.59 13.36 -26.88
CA GLN A 310 -13.92 14.80 -26.81
C GLN A 310 -15.38 15.10 -27.16
N THR A 311 -16.02 14.25 -27.97
CA THR A 311 -17.43 14.36 -28.34
C THR A 311 -18.38 13.60 -27.40
N SER A 312 -17.86 12.90 -26.40
CA SER A 312 -18.64 12.11 -25.44
C SER A 312 -18.34 12.52 -23.99
N LYS A 313 -19.08 11.97 -23.01
CA LYS A 313 -18.83 12.25 -21.59
C LYS A 313 -17.40 11.81 -21.22
N GLN A 314 -16.60 12.76 -20.74
CA GLN A 314 -15.22 12.52 -20.32
C GLN A 314 -15.15 11.46 -19.21
N TYR A 315 -14.18 10.55 -19.32
CA TYR A 315 -13.94 9.55 -18.28
C TYR A 315 -13.51 10.20 -16.96
N PRO A 316 -13.98 9.68 -15.79
CA PRO A 316 -13.44 10.08 -14.51
C PRO A 316 -11.97 9.66 -14.42
N ILE A 317 -11.22 10.40 -13.61
CA ILE A 317 -9.89 10.01 -13.14
C ILE A 317 -10.00 9.66 -11.65
N ALA A 318 -8.96 9.05 -11.08
CA ALA A 318 -8.99 8.62 -9.68
C ALA A 318 -9.33 9.75 -8.69
N ASP A 319 -8.87 10.99 -8.94
CA ASP A 319 -9.19 12.16 -8.11
C ASP A 319 -10.67 12.57 -8.13
N HIS A 320 -11.44 12.12 -9.14
CA HIS A 320 -12.88 12.38 -9.23
C HIS A 320 -13.73 11.34 -8.49
N THR A 321 -13.10 10.32 -7.88
CA THR A 321 -13.84 9.28 -7.16
C THR A 321 -14.43 9.82 -5.86
N ASP A 322 -15.70 9.52 -5.63
CA ASP A 322 -16.49 9.97 -4.48
C ASP A 322 -17.10 8.81 -3.68
N VAL A 323 -16.87 7.56 -4.11
CA VAL A 323 -17.21 6.36 -3.35
C VAL A 323 -15.93 5.65 -2.95
N ARG A 324 -15.55 5.80 -1.67
CA ARG A 324 -14.40 5.15 -1.02
C ARG A 324 -13.04 5.34 -1.71
N GLY A 325 -12.93 6.30 -2.63
CA GLY A 325 -11.72 6.45 -3.46
C GLY A 325 -11.58 5.35 -4.55
N ILE A 326 -12.67 4.66 -4.90
CA ILE A 326 -12.66 3.49 -5.80
C ILE A 326 -13.38 3.80 -7.12
N TRP A 327 -14.57 4.40 -7.10
CA TRP A 327 -15.28 4.83 -8.31
C TRP A 327 -16.01 6.15 -8.09
N LYS A 328 -16.55 6.70 -9.18
CA LYS A 328 -17.42 7.88 -9.14
C LYS A 328 -18.88 7.44 -9.20
N HIS A 329 -19.74 7.96 -8.33
CA HIS A 329 -21.10 7.47 -8.10
C HIS A 329 -21.97 7.44 -9.37
N ASP A 330 -21.84 8.44 -10.24
CA ASP A 330 -22.55 8.52 -11.52
C ASP A 330 -21.88 7.73 -12.67
N GLU A 331 -20.74 7.06 -12.40
CA GLU A 331 -19.97 6.27 -13.36
C GLU A 331 -19.37 4.97 -12.76
N PRO A 332 -20.22 4.05 -12.24
CA PRO A 332 -19.76 2.85 -11.54
C PRO A 332 -19.01 1.84 -12.42
N THR A 333 -19.15 1.93 -13.75
CA THR A 333 -18.46 1.04 -14.70
C THR A 333 -16.96 1.34 -14.82
N VAL A 334 -16.48 2.45 -14.26
CA VAL A 334 -15.07 2.85 -14.25
C VAL A 334 -14.59 3.00 -12.81
N GLY A 335 -13.43 2.45 -12.50
CA GLY A 335 -12.92 2.54 -11.13
C GLY A 335 -11.47 2.14 -11.02
N PHE A 336 -10.92 2.47 -9.88
CA PHE A 336 -9.51 2.67 -9.61
C PHE A 336 -9.14 1.83 -8.39
N ILE A 337 -8.34 0.79 -8.61
CA ILE A 337 -7.96 -0.15 -7.54
C ILE A 337 -6.49 0.07 -7.16
N GLY A 338 -6.23 0.29 -5.88
CA GLY A 338 -4.90 0.59 -5.34
C GLY A 338 -4.47 2.06 -5.48
N PHE A 339 -5.43 2.99 -5.63
CA PHE A 339 -5.18 4.43 -5.72
C PHE A 339 -5.30 5.17 -4.37
N VAL A 340 -5.67 4.44 -3.32
CA VAL A 340 -5.69 4.96 -1.95
C VAL A 340 -4.34 4.68 -1.28
N ARG A 341 -3.75 5.66 -0.59
CA ARG A 341 -2.42 5.55 0.03
C ARG A 341 -2.52 5.47 1.56
N PRO A 342 -2.25 4.32 2.19
CA PRO A 342 -2.24 4.24 3.65
C PRO A 342 -1.05 5.02 4.25
N SER A 343 -1.24 5.65 5.41
CA SER A 343 -0.13 6.24 6.20
C SER A 343 0.86 5.17 6.69
N LEU A 344 0.32 4.05 7.14
CA LEU A 344 1.02 2.86 7.60
C LEU A 344 0.25 1.64 7.11
N GLY A 345 0.95 0.62 6.61
CA GLY A 345 0.32 -0.60 6.08
C GLY A 345 0.67 -0.87 4.63
N ALA A 346 -0.04 -1.83 4.02
CA ALA A 346 0.23 -2.33 2.67
C ALA A 346 -0.96 -2.05 1.75
N ILE A 347 -0.67 -1.61 0.52
CA ILE A 347 -1.69 -1.39 -0.53
C ILE A 347 -2.34 -2.70 -1.01
N PRO A 348 -1.61 -3.82 -1.24
CA PRO A 348 -2.22 -5.03 -1.81
C PRO A 348 -3.46 -5.56 -1.05
N PRO A 349 -3.46 -5.66 0.30
CA PRO A 349 -4.67 -6.04 1.04
C PRO A 349 -5.82 -5.03 0.89
N GLN A 350 -5.53 -3.72 0.86
CA GLN A 350 -6.57 -2.70 0.63
C GLN A 350 -7.13 -2.80 -0.78
N ALA A 351 -6.27 -2.99 -1.79
CA ALA A 351 -6.66 -3.20 -3.17
C ALA A 351 -7.56 -4.43 -3.32
N GLU A 352 -7.30 -5.50 -2.56
CA GLU A 352 -8.14 -6.70 -2.52
C GLU A 352 -9.54 -6.37 -2.00
N MET A 353 -9.66 -5.63 -0.89
CA MET A 353 -10.97 -5.20 -0.37
C MET A 353 -11.68 -4.20 -1.28
N GLN A 354 -10.94 -3.29 -1.91
CA GLN A 354 -11.47 -2.36 -2.91
C GLN A 354 -12.07 -3.11 -4.10
N ALA A 355 -11.37 -4.14 -4.59
CA ALA A 355 -11.86 -4.98 -5.66
C ALA A 355 -13.14 -5.71 -5.27
N GLN A 356 -13.19 -6.33 -4.08
CA GLN A 356 -14.39 -7.01 -3.58
C GLN A 356 -15.61 -6.09 -3.53
N LEU A 357 -15.50 -4.92 -2.90
CA LEU A 357 -16.63 -3.97 -2.78
C LEU A 357 -17.11 -3.52 -4.16
N ARG A 358 -16.17 -3.22 -5.06
CA ARG A 358 -16.50 -2.79 -6.41
C ARG A 358 -17.18 -3.89 -7.22
N ILE A 359 -16.69 -5.13 -7.12
CA ILE A 359 -17.25 -6.28 -7.83
C ILE A 359 -18.67 -6.57 -7.31
N LEU A 360 -18.90 -6.48 -5.99
CA LEU A 360 -20.23 -6.54 -5.41
C LEU A 360 -21.15 -5.46 -6.00
N ASN A 361 -20.67 -4.22 -6.11
CA ASN A 361 -21.47 -3.11 -6.65
C ASN A 361 -21.85 -3.31 -8.13
N ILE A 362 -20.94 -3.81 -8.97
CA ILE A 362 -21.20 -3.95 -10.41
C ILE A 362 -21.93 -5.25 -10.78
N LEU A 363 -21.74 -6.34 -10.04
CA LEU A 363 -22.33 -7.65 -10.38
C LEU A 363 -23.58 -7.98 -9.56
N THR A 364 -23.61 -7.55 -8.29
CA THR A 364 -24.69 -7.88 -7.35
C THR A 364 -25.00 -6.72 -6.39
N PRO A 365 -25.37 -5.52 -6.88
CA PRO A 365 -25.57 -4.34 -6.05
C PRO A 365 -26.59 -4.55 -4.92
N GLN A 366 -27.57 -5.44 -5.13
CA GLN A 366 -28.57 -5.84 -4.13
C GLN A 366 -27.98 -6.51 -2.87
N ARG A 367 -26.73 -7.00 -2.93
CA ARG A 367 -26.02 -7.56 -1.78
C ARG A 367 -25.37 -6.49 -0.90
N ILE A 368 -25.27 -5.26 -1.38
CA ILE A 368 -24.81 -4.12 -0.57
C ILE A 368 -26.02 -3.61 0.21
N LEU A 369 -26.18 -4.11 1.44
CA LEU A 369 -27.36 -3.83 2.28
C LEU A 369 -27.36 -2.40 2.84
N ARG A 370 -26.18 -1.79 2.96
CA ARG A 370 -26.00 -0.45 3.52
C ARG A 370 -25.72 0.55 2.41
N ALA A 371 -26.39 1.70 2.45
CA ALA A 371 -26.08 2.78 1.53
C ALA A 371 -24.64 3.27 1.74
N LEU A 372 -23.87 3.35 0.65
CA LEU A 372 -22.48 3.84 0.66
C LEU A 372 -22.48 5.37 0.76
N ARG A 373 -22.62 5.91 1.98
CA ARG A 373 -22.75 7.36 2.19
C ARG A 373 -21.40 8.03 2.34
N ALA A 374 -21.30 9.28 1.88
CA ALA A 374 -20.11 10.11 2.03
C ALA A 374 -19.77 10.44 3.50
N VAL A 375 -20.78 10.46 4.39
CA VAL A 375 -20.57 10.66 5.84
C VAL A 375 -19.78 9.53 6.48
N ASP A 376 -19.73 8.35 5.86
CA ASP A 376 -18.97 7.22 6.39
C ASP A 376 -17.49 7.31 5.97
N GLU A 377 -17.03 8.42 5.37
CA GLU A 377 -15.66 8.57 4.85
C GLU A 377 -14.72 9.44 5.67
N TYR A 378 -15.22 10.28 6.59
CA TYR A 378 -14.37 11.26 7.28
C TYR A 378 -13.35 10.59 8.23
N HIS A 379 -13.75 9.51 8.89
CA HIS A 379 -13.01 8.96 10.04
C HIS A 379 -11.71 8.24 9.64
N TYR A 380 -11.62 7.72 8.41
CA TYR A 380 -10.41 7.08 7.91
C TYR A 380 -9.55 8.02 7.05
N ARG A 381 -10.04 9.19 6.64
CA ARG A 381 -9.28 10.12 5.79
C ARG A 381 -8.27 10.89 6.61
N LEU A 382 -7.02 10.95 6.13
CA LEU A 382 -5.98 11.71 6.80
C LEU A 382 -6.05 13.17 6.41
N THR A 383 -5.97 14.05 7.41
CA THR A 383 -5.93 15.50 7.20
C THR A 383 -4.68 15.88 6.43
N SER A 384 -4.87 16.56 5.30
CA SER A 384 -3.80 17.09 4.47
C SER A 384 -4.03 18.57 4.22
N SER A 385 -2.95 19.35 4.23
CA SER A 385 -3.02 20.77 3.83
C SER A 385 -3.47 20.87 2.37
N PRO A 386 -4.24 21.91 1.97
CA PRO A 386 -4.62 22.13 0.58
C PRO A 386 -3.42 22.06 -0.38
N ASP A 387 -2.25 22.56 -0.01
CA ASP A 387 -1.07 22.53 -0.89
C ASP A 387 -0.34 21.17 -0.92
N SER A 388 -0.92 20.13 -0.31
CA SER A 388 -0.33 18.79 -0.30
C SER A 388 -0.55 18.09 -1.63
N ARG A 389 0.54 17.55 -2.19
CA ARG A 389 0.53 16.70 -3.39
C ARG A 389 -0.35 15.46 -3.25
N VAL A 390 -0.39 14.88 -2.06
CA VAL A 390 -1.14 13.65 -1.77
C VAL A 390 -2.32 14.03 -0.88
N ARG A 391 -3.54 13.87 -1.41
CA ARG A 391 -4.80 14.12 -0.69
C ARG A 391 -5.68 12.88 -0.53
N TYR A 392 -5.26 11.76 -1.11
CA TYR A 392 -5.94 10.47 -1.13
C TYR A 392 -5.38 9.50 -0.07
N SER A 393 -4.93 10.05 1.06
CA SER A 393 -4.29 9.29 2.13
C SER A 393 -5.29 8.87 3.20
N VAL A 394 -5.15 7.63 3.69
CA VAL A 394 -6.09 7.04 4.66
C VAL A 394 -5.36 6.37 5.82
N ASP A 395 -6.04 6.27 6.96
CA ASP A 395 -5.74 5.29 7.99
C ASP A 395 -6.09 3.89 7.47
N HIS A 396 -5.14 2.95 7.56
CA HIS A 396 -5.24 1.68 6.88
C HIS A 396 -6.33 0.78 7.44
N GLU A 397 -6.35 0.62 8.77
CA GLU A 397 -7.25 -0.25 9.50
C GLU A 397 -8.68 0.30 9.47
N SER A 398 -8.85 1.62 9.70
CA SER A 398 -10.17 2.25 9.65
C SER A 398 -10.78 2.15 8.25
N TYR A 399 -9.98 2.34 7.20
CA TYR A 399 -10.43 2.18 5.83
C TYR A 399 -10.83 0.73 5.52
N ALA A 400 -10.00 -0.24 5.88
CA ALA A 400 -10.30 -1.66 5.70
C ALA A 400 -11.57 -2.07 6.47
N TYR A 401 -11.70 -1.62 7.72
CA TYR A 401 -12.89 -1.86 8.53
C TYR A 401 -14.15 -1.26 7.92
N GLN A 402 -14.09 -0.03 7.40
CA GLN A 402 -15.23 0.58 6.72
C GLN A 402 -15.64 -0.20 5.47
N LEU A 403 -14.68 -0.65 4.65
CA LEU A 403 -14.98 -1.53 3.51
C LEU A 403 -15.61 -2.85 3.95
N ALA A 404 -15.16 -3.43 5.07
CA ALA A 404 -15.78 -4.63 5.63
C ALA A 404 -17.22 -4.37 6.10
N LEU A 405 -17.50 -3.20 6.70
CA LEU A 405 -18.87 -2.80 7.07
C LEU A 405 -19.75 -2.61 5.85
N ASP A 406 -19.23 -2.00 4.78
CA ASP A 406 -19.95 -1.78 3.52
C ASP A 406 -20.33 -3.11 2.84
N MET A 407 -19.49 -4.14 3.00
CA MET A 407 -19.71 -5.49 2.46
C MET A 407 -20.40 -6.46 3.45
N ASP A 408 -20.80 -5.98 4.63
CA ASP A 408 -21.34 -6.80 5.73
C ASP A 408 -20.44 -8.00 6.12
N SER A 409 -19.12 -7.82 5.98
CA SER A 409 -18.09 -8.84 6.25
C SER A 409 -17.23 -8.51 7.48
N ALA A 410 -17.52 -7.41 8.16
CA ALA A 410 -16.82 -7.01 9.38
C ALA A 410 -17.00 -8.07 10.49
N PRO A 411 -15.92 -8.57 11.11
CA PRO A 411 -16.03 -9.60 12.13
C PRO A 411 -16.70 -9.04 13.40
N GLY A 412 -17.77 -9.69 13.85
CA GLY A 412 -18.42 -9.36 15.12
C GLY A 412 -17.61 -9.82 16.33
N LEU A 413 -17.92 -9.27 17.51
CA LEU A 413 -17.24 -9.61 18.78
C LEU A 413 -17.23 -11.13 19.05
N ARG A 414 -18.35 -11.81 18.79
CA ARG A 414 -18.44 -13.27 18.93
C ARG A 414 -17.46 -13.99 18.01
N SER A 415 -17.41 -13.60 16.73
CA SER A 415 -16.48 -14.17 15.74
C SER A 415 -15.02 -13.98 16.18
N ILE A 416 -14.68 -12.78 16.67
CA ILE A 416 -13.34 -12.47 17.20
C ILE A 416 -13.02 -13.38 18.39
N LEU A 417 -13.93 -13.51 19.36
CA LEU A 417 -13.72 -14.36 20.53
C LEU A 417 -13.55 -15.83 20.14
N THR A 418 -14.36 -16.34 19.20
CA THR A 418 -14.25 -17.72 18.70
C THR A 418 -12.94 -17.97 17.97
N LEU A 419 -12.50 -17.05 17.11
CA LEU A 419 -11.22 -17.13 16.40
C LEU A 419 -10.02 -17.03 17.36
N SER A 420 -10.15 -16.24 18.43
CA SER A 420 -9.08 -16.00 19.40
C SER A 420 -9.00 -17.10 20.47
N TYR A 421 -10.09 -17.83 20.71
CA TYR A 421 -10.20 -18.85 21.76
C TYR A 421 -9.11 -19.93 21.70
N PRO A 422 -8.77 -20.54 20.54
CA PRO A 422 -7.71 -21.54 20.47
C PRO A 422 -6.34 -20.97 20.84
N PHE A 423 -6.07 -19.71 20.45
CA PHE A 423 -4.81 -19.04 20.78
C PHE A 423 -4.74 -18.73 22.28
N LEU A 424 -5.82 -18.17 22.85
CA LEU A 424 -5.93 -17.87 24.27
C LEU A 424 -5.77 -19.14 25.13
N MET A 425 -6.43 -20.24 24.75
CA MET A 425 -6.31 -21.51 25.45
C MET A 425 -4.91 -22.12 25.32
N LYS A 426 -4.23 -21.94 24.20
CA LYS A 426 -2.83 -22.35 24.05
C LYS A 426 -1.90 -21.51 24.94
N THR A 427 -2.15 -20.21 25.10
CA THR A 427 -1.39 -19.34 26.00
C THR A 427 -1.65 -19.67 27.48
N ILE A 428 -2.91 -19.84 27.87
CA ILE A 428 -3.30 -20.24 29.23
C ILE A 428 -2.78 -21.64 29.55
N GLY A 429 -2.85 -22.57 28.59
CA GLY A 429 -2.30 -23.92 28.71
C GLY A 429 -0.80 -23.91 28.96
N HIS A 430 -0.03 -23.11 28.20
CA HIS A 430 1.40 -22.93 28.49
C HIS A 430 1.62 -22.31 29.88
N PHE A 431 0.80 -21.34 30.29
CA PHE A 431 0.92 -20.73 31.61
C PHE A 431 0.64 -21.75 32.73
N ALA A 432 -0.41 -22.55 32.61
CA ALA A 432 -0.78 -23.59 33.56
C ALA A 432 0.26 -24.72 33.64
N VAL A 433 0.81 -25.16 32.50
CA VAL A 433 1.84 -26.21 32.47
C VAL A 433 3.20 -25.70 32.99
N SER A 434 3.47 -24.40 32.93
CA SER A 434 4.76 -23.82 33.34
C SER A 434 4.77 -23.32 34.79
N LEU A 435 3.77 -22.53 35.19
CA LEU A 435 3.74 -21.89 36.51
C LEU A 435 3.09 -22.77 37.59
N LEU A 436 2.08 -23.57 37.25
CA LEU A 436 1.37 -24.39 38.24
C LEU A 436 2.29 -25.44 38.88
N PRO A 437 3.14 -26.17 38.15
CA PRO A 437 4.11 -27.07 38.75
C PRO A 437 5.18 -26.33 39.56
N MET A 438 5.64 -25.15 39.12
CA MET A 438 6.59 -24.34 39.90
C MET A 438 6.01 -23.90 41.25
N MET A 439 4.73 -23.51 41.28
CA MET A 439 4.03 -23.13 42.51
C MET A 439 3.82 -24.34 43.43
N ILE A 440 3.38 -25.48 42.88
CA ILE A 440 3.10 -26.69 43.65
C ILE A 440 4.40 -27.35 44.13
N SER A 441 5.37 -27.59 43.26
CA SER A 441 6.67 -28.17 43.60
C SER A 441 7.50 -27.23 44.47
N GLY A 442 7.42 -25.91 44.27
CA GLY A 442 8.06 -24.93 45.15
C GLY A 442 7.50 -24.96 46.58
N LEU A 443 6.17 -25.05 46.73
CA LEU A 443 5.55 -25.26 48.04
C LEU A 443 5.93 -26.62 48.63
N LEU A 444 5.93 -27.69 47.83
CA LEU A 444 6.31 -29.02 48.31
C LEU A 444 7.75 -29.05 48.81
N SER A 445 8.68 -28.44 48.07
CA SER A 445 10.09 -28.27 48.46
C SER A 445 10.26 -27.41 49.71
N LEU A 446 9.46 -26.35 49.86
CA LEU A 446 9.46 -25.52 51.08
C LEU A 446 8.94 -26.32 52.28
N VAL A 447 7.87 -27.10 52.11
CA VAL A 447 7.32 -27.99 53.14
C VAL A 447 8.31 -29.10 53.49
N THR A 448 9.00 -29.70 52.53
CA THR A 448 10.04 -30.72 52.81
C THR A 448 11.24 -30.10 53.51
N PHE A 449 11.65 -28.89 53.11
CA PHE A 449 12.72 -28.16 53.79
C PHE A 449 12.33 -27.84 55.24
N LEU A 450 11.13 -27.30 55.48
CA LEU A 450 10.64 -27.01 56.82
C LEU A 450 10.45 -28.29 57.65
N TRP A 451 9.93 -29.37 57.06
CA TRP A 451 9.83 -30.68 57.71
C TRP A 451 11.20 -31.21 58.11
N ALA A 452 12.17 -31.22 57.20
CA ALA A 452 13.54 -31.64 57.47
C ALA A 452 14.21 -30.75 58.54
N THR A 453 13.92 -29.46 58.54
CA THR A 453 14.48 -28.49 59.51
C THR A 453 13.83 -28.59 60.90
N ILE A 454 12.54 -28.94 60.97
CA ILE A 454 11.78 -29.02 62.23
C ILE A 454 11.86 -30.42 62.86
N LEU A 455 11.93 -31.48 62.05
CA LEU A 455 11.88 -32.88 62.50
C LEU A 455 13.21 -33.64 62.31
N GLY A 456 14.25 -33.01 61.77
CA GLY A 456 15.51 -33.66 61.44
C GLY A 456 16.74 -32.91 61.98
N TYR A 457 16.97 -33.04 63.30
CA TYR A 457 18.29 -33.23 63.91
C TYR A 457 18.09 -33.61 65.39
N GLU A 458 17.79 -34.89 65.63
CA GLU A 458 18.47 -35.70 66.66
C GLU A 458 19.04 -36.95 65.98
#